data_AF-A0A077LYE7-F1
#
_entry.id   AF-A0A077LYE7-F1
#
_cell.length_a   1.000
_cell.length_b   1.000
_cell.length_c   1.000
_cell.angle_alpha   90.00
_cell.angle_beta   90.00
_cell.angle_gamma   90.00
#
_symmetry.space_group_name_H-M   'P 1'
#
loop_
_entity.id
_entity.type
_entity.pdbx_description
1 polymer ?
#
loop_
_entity_poly.entity_id
_entity_poly.type
_entity_poly.pdbx_seq_one_letter_code
_entity_poly.pdbx_strand_id
1 'polypeptide(L)'
;MEDPAVLDDRVDRVRAALLDRSGGTATVERRVAASVAHLGIVARLIAPAVATRALQAPGGRDSVSLAPEDLWWQDVLGGPVPLSGVVVDAPPDPLGGSAVEALTRLVTRRYALSPSVAWGNVASAANSAAAMVGASRPELAEAARAAADAFLARPEVEGGVLRAGPGFRRRSCCLIYRIAGSREAVCGDCILAS
;
A
#
# COMPACT_ATOMS: atom_id res chain seq x y z
N MET A 1 18.66 -0.70 0.87
CA MET A 1 18.00 0.52 0.34
C MET A 1 18.59 1.72 1.08
N GLU A 2 19.80 2.13 0.69
CA GLU A 2 20.61 3.07 1.47
C GLU A 2 20.83 4.41 0.78
N ASP A 3 20.38 4.58 -0.47
CA ASP A 3 20.49 5.84 -1.21
C ASP A 3 19.14 6.60 -1.21
N PRO A 4 19.02 7.71 -0.47
CA PRO A 4 17.82 8.56 -0.46
C PRO A 4 17.46 9.13 -1.84
N ALA A 5 18.43 9.24 -2.75
CA ALA A 5 18.20 9.77 -4.11
C ALA A 5 17.26 8.87 -4.92
N VAL A 6 17.26 7.55 -4.67
CA VAL A 6 16.37 6.60 -5.36
C VAL A 6 14.90 6.88 -5.05
N LEU A 7 14.59 7.19 -3.79
CA LEU A 7 13.22 7.52 -3.40
C LEU A 7 12.80 8.89 -3.96
N ASP A 8 13.71 9.87 -3.96
CA ASP A 8 13.45 11.18 -4.55
C ASP A 8 13.15 11.07 -6.05
N ASP A 9 13.97 10.34 -6.81
CA ASP A 9 13.74 10.09 -8.23
C ASP A 9 12.39 9.42 -8.47
N ARG A 10 12.06 8.35 -7.72
CA ARG A 10 10.75 7.69 -7.81
C ARG A 10 9.59 8.65 -7.56
N VAL A 11 9.69 9.50 -6.53
CA VAL A 11 8.66 10.49 -6.22
C VAL A 11 8.52 11.52 -7.33
N ASP A 12 9.64 11.99 -7.89
CA ASP A 12 9.64 13.00 -8.95
C ASP A 12 9.09 12.44 -10.27
N ARG A 13 9.40 11.17 -10.62
CA ARG A 13 8.78 10.48 -11.76
C ARG A 13 7.27 10.26 -11.56
N VAL A 14 6.82 9.90 -10.35
CA VAL A 14 5.37 9.82 -10.03
C VAL A 14 4.71 11.19 -10.15
N ARG A 15 5.38 12.25 -9.66
CA ARG A 15 4.87 13.63 -9.76
C ARG A 15 4.68 14.05 -11.21
N ALA A 16 5.65 13.79 -12.07
CA ALA A 16 5.55 14.06 -13.51
C ALA A 16 4.37 13.28 -14.15
N ALA A 17 4.27 11.98 -13.88
CA ALA A 17 3.17 11.16 -14.41
C ALA A 17 1.78 11.63 -13.94
N LEU A 18 1.66 12.15 -12.71
CA LEU A 18 0.41 12.72 -12.20
C LEU A 18 0.07 14.05 -12.88
N LEU A 19 1.07 14.89 -13.14
CA LEU A 19 0.90 16.13 -13.89
C LEU A 19 0.41 15.85 -15.31
N ASP A 20 1.03 14.91 -16.01
CA ASP A 20 0.64 14.53 -17.37
C ASP A 20 -0.80 14.01 -17.43
N ARG A 21 -1.20 13.15 -16.48
CA ARG A 21 -2.57 12.63 -16.37
C ARG A 21 -3.61 13.70 -16.06
N SER A 22 -3.20 14.82 -15.48
CA SER A 22 -4.07 16.00 -15.24
C SER A 22 -4.16 16.95 -16.44
N GLY A 23 -3.56 16.59 -17.58
CA GLY A 23 -3.47 17.47 -18.74
C GLY A 23 -2.48 18.62 -18.55
N GLY A 24 -1.52 18.49 -17.61
CA GLY A 24 -0.47 19.48 -17.39
C GLY A 24 -0.88 20.73 -16.61
N THR A 25 -2.13 20.82 -16.13
CA THR A 25 -2.66 22.04 -15.50
C THR A 25 -2.71 21.97 -13.97
N ALA A 26 -2.59 20.79 -13.38
CA ALA A 26 -2.64 20.65 -11.93
C ALA A 26 -1.33 21.05 -11.24
N THR A 27 -1.43 21.60 -10.03
CA THR A 27 -0.27 21.71 -9.14
C THR A 27 -0.12 20.44 -8.32
N VAL A 28 0.84 19.58 -8.69
CA VAL A 28 1.13 18.36 -7.93
C VAL A 28 2.17 18.67 -6.86
N GLU A 29 1.73 18.77 -5.60
CA GLU A 29 2.64 18.90 -4.46
C GLU A 29 3.51 17.65 -4.26
N ARG A 30 4.78 17.84 -3.89
CA ARG A 30 5.73 16.74 -3.69
C ARG A 30 5.25 15.72 -2.64
N ARG A 31 4.62 16.18 -1.56
CA ARG A 31 4.02 15.29 -0.54
C ARG A 31 2.87 14.43 -1.06
N VAL A 32 2.11 14.93 -2.04
CA VAL A 32 1.01 14.17 -2.65
C VAL A 32 1.59 13.10 -3.56
N ALA A 33 2.59 13.45 -4.38
CA ALA A 33 3.33 12.48 -5.19
C ALA A 33 4.01 11.41 -4.31
N ALA A 34 4.59 11.80 -3.17
CA ALA A 34 5.17 10.87 -2.21
C ALA A 34 4.13 9.91 -1.60
N SER A 35 2.94 10.40 -1.24
CA SER A 35 1.83 9.56 -0.78
C SER A 35 1.41 8.53 -1.85
N VAL A 36 1.27 8.97 -3.11
CA VAL A 36 0.88 8.09 -4.23
C VAL A 36 1.99 7.07 -4.55
N ALA A 37 3.25 7.50 -4.56
CA ALA A 37 4.40 6.62 -4.77
C ALA A 37 4.47 5.55 -3.68
N HIS A 38 4.33 5.97 -2.41
CA HIS A 38 4.29 5.08 -1.25
C HIS A 38 3.16 4.06 -1.35
N LEU A 39 1.92 4.50 -1.57
CA LEU A 39 0.77 3.61 -1.74
C LEU A 39 0.99 2.60 -2.87
N GLY A 40 1.49 3.07 -4.02
CA GLY A 40 1.76 2.22 -5.17
C GLY A 40 2.79 1.13 -4.90
N ILE A 41 3.85 1.44 -4.15
CA ILE A 41 4.88 0.49 -3.73
C ILE A 41 4.32 -0.49 -2.70
N VAL A 42 3.70 0.00 -1.64
CA VAL A 42 3.18 -0.83 -0.54
C VAL A 42 2.12 -1.80 -1.04
N ALA A 43 1.22 -1.35 -1.93
CA ALA A 43 0.22 -2.23 -2.55
C ALA A 43 0.87 -3.40 -3.31
N ARG A 44 1.99 -3.17 -4.00
CA ARG A 44 2.71 -4.20 -4.76
C ARG A 44 3.47 -5.19 -3.88
N LEU A 45 3.86 -4.78 -2.67
CA LEU A 45 4.48 -5.66 -1.69
C LEU A 45 3.42 -6.49 -0.93
N ILE A 46 2.33 -5.84 -0.48
CA ILE A 46 1.30 -6.49 0.34
C ILE A 46 0.43 -7.45 -0.48
N ALA A 47 0.10 -7.11 -1.74
CA ALA A 47 -0.77 -7.94 -2.57
C ALA A 47 -0.29 -9.41 -2.71
N PRO A 48 0.97 -9.70 -3.10
CA PRO A 48 1.44 -11.08 -3.19
C PRO A 48 1.56 -11.77 -1.82
N ALA A 49 1.85 -11.04 -0.73
CA ALA A 49 1.84 -11.59 0.62
C ALA A 49 0.43 -12.05 1.03
N VAL A 50 -0.59 -11.18 0.85
CA VAL A 50 -2.00 -11.50 1.11
C VAL A 50 -2.47 -12.67 0.23
N ALA A 51 -2.16 -12.65 -1.06
CA ALA A 51 -2.58 -13.70 -1.99
C ALA A 51 -1.95 -15.06 -1.64
N THR A 52 -0.64 -15.09 -1.37
CA THR A 52 0.06 -16.32 -0.97
C THR A 52 -0.51 -16.87 0.33
N ARG A 53 -0.71 -16.00 1.33
CA ARG A 53 -1.29 -16.39 2.61
C ARG A 53 -2.71 -16.95 2.49
N ALA A 54 -3.53 -16.40 1.59
CA ALA A 54 -4.88 -16.87 1.31
C ALA A 54 -4.88 -18.25 0.64
N LEU A 55 -3.95 -18.51 -0.29
CA LEU A 55 -3.79 -19.80 -0.96
C LEU A 55 -3.41 -20.94 -0.02
N GLN A 56 -2.81 -20.63 1.12
CA GLN A 56 -2.42 -21.60 2.15
C GLN A 56 -3.56 -21.96 3.11
N ALA A 57 -4.75 -21.37 2.94
CA ALA A 57 -5.89 -21.66 3.81
C ALA A 57 -6.65 -22.94 3.40
N PRO A 58 -7.20 -23.71 4.36
CA PRO A 58 -6.98 -23.60 5.80
C PRO A 58 -5.69 -24.33 6.25
N GLY A 59 -4.98 -23.77 7.23
CA GLY A 59 -3.94 -24.48 8.00
C GLY A 59 -2.49 -24.18 7.65
N GLY A 60 -2.19 -23.74 6.43
CA GLY A 60 -0.87 -23.23 6.09
C GLY A 60 -0.68 -21.79 6.54
N ARG A 61 0.58 -21.38 6.70
CA ARG A 61 0.97 -20.03 7.13
C ARG A 61 1.91 -19.32 6.17
N ASP A 62 2.34 -19.99 5.11
CA ASP A 62 3.34 -19.41 4.22
C ASP A 62 2.85 -18.13 3.55
N SER A 63 3.78 -17.18 3.41
CA SER A 63 3.58 -15.90 2.73
C SER A 63 4.87 -15.47 2.06
N VAL A 64 4.78 -14.55 1.11
CA VAL A 64 5.94 -13.80 0.65
C VAL A 64 6.51 -13.00 1.82
N SER A 65 7.82 -13.14 2.05
CA SER A 65 8.57 -12.36 3.06
C SER A 65 8.54 -10.88 2.69
N LEU A 66 8.36 -10.02 3.69
CA LEU A 66 8.46 -8.58 3.53
C LEU A 66 9.78 -8.02 4.09
N ALA A 67 10.73 -8.89 4.45
CA ALA A 67 12.06 -8.48 4.84
C ALA A 67 12.80 -7.83 3.64
N PRO A 68 13.49 -6.69 3.82
CA PRO A 68 14.19 -6.03 2.73
C PRO A 68 15.19 -6.92 1.96
N GLU A 69 15.85 -7.84 2.64
CA GLU A 69 16.84 -8.78 2.10
C GLU A 69 16.23 -9.91 1.26
N ASP A 70 14.92 -10.17 1.43
CA ASP A 70 14.18 -11.23 0.72
C ASP A 70 13.42 -10.70 -0.50
N LEU A 71 13.61 -9.43 -0.87
CA LEU A 71 12.84 -8.74 -1.89
C LEU A 71 13.75 -8.18 -2.99
N TRP A 72 13.46 -8.54 -4.23
CA TRP A 72 14.11 -7.99 -5.42
C TRP A 72 13.05 -7.47 -6.39
N TRP A 73 13.26 -6.29 -6.93
CA TRP A 73 12.29 -5.69 -7.85
C TRP A 73 12.93 -4.81 -8.91
N GLN A 74 12.12 -4.44 -9.90
CA GLN A 74 12.49 -3.42 -10.88
C GLN A 74 11.66 -2.16 -10.68
N ASP A 75 12.33 -1.01 -10.64
CA ASP A 75 11.70 0.27 -10.35
C ASP A 75 11.00 0.88 -11.59
N VAL A 76 9.90 0.25 -12.00
CA VAL A 76 9.07 0.65 -13.14
C VAL A 76 7.79 1.36 -12.67
N LEU A 77 7.35 2.37 -13.43
CA LEU A 77 6.09 3.07 -13.19
C LEU A 77 4.95 2.43 -13.98
N GLY A 78 3.77 2.38 -13.36
CA GLY A 78 2.59 1.78 -13.99
C GLY A 78 2.68 0.24 -14.07
N GLY A 79 1.54 -0.39 -14.35
CA GLY A 79 1.45 -1.84 -14.56
C GLY A 79 1.87 -2.71 -13.36
N PRO A 80 1.92 -4.04 -13.57
CA PRO A 80 2.57 -4.96 -12.64
C PRO A 80 4.06 -4.61 -12.49
N VAL A 81 4.57 -4.60 -11.26
CA VAL A 81 6.02 -4.46 -11.03
C VAL A 81 6.66 -5.84 -11.06
N PRO A 82 7.79 -6.01 -11.77
CA PRO A 82 8.61 -7.22 -11.64
C PRO A 82 9.11 -7.28 -10.19
N LEU A 83 8.51 -8.16 -9.39
CA LEU A 83 8.83 -8.40 -8.00
C LEU A 83 9.12 -9.89 -7.84
N SER A 84 10.23 -10.21 -7.20
CA SER A 84 10.59 -11.54 -6.74
C SER A 84 10.81 -11.49 -5.24
N GLY A 85 10.38 -12.52 -4.54
CA GLY A 85 10.62 -12.63 -3.12
C GLY A 85 10.61 -14.07 -2.63
N VAL A 86 11.16 -14.25 -1.44
CA VAL A 86 11.20 -15.57 -0.77
C VAL A 86 9.84 -15.87 -0.13
N VAL A 87 9.42 -17.12 -0.16
CA VAL A 87 8.26 -17.61 0.61
C VAL A 87 8.76 -18.16 1.95
N VAL A 88 8.16 -17.69 3.04
CA VAL A 88 8.52 -18.03 4.41
C VAL A 88 7.26 -18.36 5.22
N ASP A 89 7.42 -19.02 6.36
CA ASP A 89 6.34 -19.12 7.36
C ASP A 89 6.01 -17.70 7.86
N ALA A 90 4.79 -17.21 7.62
CA ALA A 90 4.45 -15.82 7.88
C ALA A 90 4.52 -15.51 9.38
N PRO A 91 5.21 -14.42 9.78
CA PRO A 91 5.21 -13.98 11.16
C PRO A 91 3.81 -13.48 11.58
N PRO A 92 3.47 -13.51 12.88
CA PRO A 92 2.20 -12.95 13.37
C PRO A 92 2.02 -11.46 13.08
N ASP A 93 3.11 -10.68 13.11
CA ASP A 93 3.16 -9.29 12.65
C ASP A 93 3.90 -9.23 11.31
N PRO A 94 3.19 -9.15 10.17
CA PRO A 94 3.82 -9.10 8.85
C PRO A 94 4.53 -7.77 8.56
N LEU A 95 4.30 -6.73 9.37
CA LEU A 95 4.89 -5.41 9.17
C LEU A 95 6.16 -5.20 10.00
N GLY A 96 6.32 -5.89 11.13
CA GLY A 96 7.46 -5.73 12.03
C GLY A 96 8.80 -5.94 11.33
N GLY A 97 9.63 -4.90 11.27
CA GLY A 97 10.95 -4.96 10.62
C GLY A 97 10.91 -5.07 9.09
N SER A 98 9.73 -4.99 8.48
CA SER A 98 9.54 -5.14 7.04
C SER A 98 10.02 -3.92 6.22
N ALA A 99 10.23 -4.14 4.92
CA ALA A 99 10.43 -3.08 3.93
C ALA A 99 9.25 -2.09 3.90
N VAL A 100 8.02 -2.56 4.14
CA VAL A 100 6.82 -1.71 4.22
C VAL A 100 6.92 -0.75 5.41
N GLU A 101 7.30 -1.24 6.58
CA GLU A 101 7.50 -0.39 7.76
C GLU A 101 8.63 0.62 7.54
N ALA A 102 9.79 0.14 7.05
CA ALA A 102 10.95 0.99 6.80
C ALA A 102 10.62 2.12 5.82
N LEU A 103 9.96 1.80 4.70
CA LEU A 103 9.53 2.79 3.71
C LEU A 103 8.50 3.76 4.27
N THR A 104 7.52 3.27 5.03
CA THR A 104 6.46 4.11 5.65
C THR A 104 7.08 5.14 6.60
N ARG A 105 8.04 4.72 7.43
CA ARG A 105 8.80 5.62 8.30
C ARG A 105 9.72 6.58 7.52
N LEU A 106 10.27 6.16 6.39
CA LEU A 106 11.11 7.01 5.55
C LEU A 106 10.31 8.12 4.86
N VAL A 107 9.16 7.81 4.25
CA VAL A 107 8.36 8.80 3.52
C VAL A 107 7.76 9.87 4.45
N THR A 108 7.38 9.48 5.67
CA THR A 108 6.85 10.41 6.68
C THR A 108 7.90 11.42 7.10
N ARG A 109 9.14 10.98 7.37
CA ARG A 109 10.26 11.86 7.70
C ARG A 109 10.70 12.75 6.54
N ARG A 110 10.76 12.21 5.32
CA ARG A 110 11.37 12.90 4.17
C ARG A 110 10.45 13.92 3.49
N TYR A 111 9.14 13.66 3.42
CA TYR A 111 8.21 14.46 2.62
C TYR A 111 7.15 15.21 3.42
N ALA A 112 7.33 15.33 4.74
CA ALA A 112 6.33 15.91 5.65
C ALA A 112 4.93 15.27 5.47
N LEU A 113 4.91 13.98 5.17
CA LEU A 113 3.68 13.20 5.06
C LEU A 113 3.26 12.78 6.45
N SER A 114 2.00 13.05 6.82
CA SER A 114 1.46 12.66 8.12
C SER A 114 1.59 11.13 8.32
N PRO A 115 2.04 10.65 9.49
CA PRO A 115 2.05 9.23 9.81
C PRO A 115 0.69 8.58 9.62
N SER A 116 -0.40 9.28 9.97
CA SER A 116 -1.77 8.78 9.76
C SER A 116 -2.08 8.52 8.29
N VAL A 117 -1.60 9.39 7.37
CA VAL A 117 -1.78 9.19 5.93
C VAL A 117 -0.95 8.02 5.42
N ALA A 118 0.31 7.92 5.83
CA ALA A 118 1.21 6.86 5.37
C ALA A 118 0.74 5.47 5.85
N TRP A 119 0.35 5.35 7.12
CA TRP A 119 -0.22 4.10 7.64
C TRP A 119 -1.64 3.82 7.10
N GLY A 120 -2.42 4.86 6.80
CA GLY A 120 -3.66 4.71 6.04
C GLY A 120 -3.43 4.18 4.62
N ASN A 121 -2.32 4.49 3.96
CA ASN A 121 -1.98 3.87 2.68
C ASN A 121 -1.67 2.37 2.84
N VAL A 122 -1.00 1.96 3.92
CA VAL A 122 -0.82 0.53 4.27
C VAL A 122 -2.17 -0.15 4.45
N ALA A 123 -3.11 0.49 5.16
CA ALA A 123 -4.45 -0.05 5.36
C ALA A 123 -5.20 -0.23 4.03
N SER A 124 -5.19 0.79 3.16
CA SER A 124 -5.81 0.75 1.82
C SER A 124 -5.19 -0.34 0.94
N ALA A 125 -3.87 -0.50 0.99
CA ALA A 125 -3.15 -1.56 0.26
C ALA A 125 -3.60 -2.97 0.70
N ALA A 126 -3.73 -3.22 2.00
CA ALA A 126 -4.20 -4.50 2.52
C ALA A 126 -5.65 -4.80 2.12
N ASN A 127 -6.56 -3.84 2.29
CA ASN A 127 -7.96 -4.00 1.88
C ASN A 127 -8.09 -4.23 0.37
N SER A 128 -7.37 -3.45 -0.44
CA SER A 128 -7.38 -3.57 -1.90
C SER A 128 -6.83 -4.92 -2.36
N ALA A 129 -5.79 -5.44 -1.71
CA ALA A 129 -5.26 -6.78 -1.98
C ALA A 129 -6.32 -7.86 -1.76
N ALA A 130 -7.01 -7.84 -0.60
CA ALA A 130 -8.08 -8.79 -0.31
C ALA A 130 -9.23 -8.69 -1.32
N ALA A 131 -9.63 -7.47 -1.69
CA ALA A 131 -10.67 -7.24 -2.69
C ALA A 131 -10.29 -7.79 -4.06
N MET A 132 -9.04 -7.57 -4.52
CA MET A 132 -8.57 -8.09 -5.81
C MET A 132 -8.49 -9.62 -5.83
N VAL A 133 -8.01 -10.24 -4.75
CA VAL A 133 -7.98 -11.70 -4.63
C VAL A 133 -9.40 -12.25 -4.66
N GLY A 134 -10.32 -11.73 -3.84
CA GLY A 134 -11.70 -12.18 -3.80
C GLY A 134 -12.47 -11.95 -5.11
N ALA A 135 -12.19 -10.86 -5.82
CA ALA A 135 -12.79 -10.61 -7.14
C ALA A 135 -12.28 -11.61 -8.20
N SER A 136 -11.00 -12.01 -8.12
CA SER A 136 -10.40 -12.95 -9.07
C SER A 136 -10.69 -14.41 -8.74
N ARG A 137 -10.81 -14.74 -7.44
CA ARG A 137 -10.98 -16.08 -6.86
C ARG A 137 -11.97 -15.99 -5.69
N PRO A 138 -13.29 -15.96 -5.95
CA PRO A 138 -14.31 -15.77 -4.91
C PRO A 138 -14.22 -16.73 -3.74
N GLU A 139 -13.77 -17.96 -3.97
CA GLU A 139 -13.56 -18.98 -2.94
C GLU A 139 -12.45 -18.63 -1.94
N LEU A 140 -11.52 -17.74 -2.31
CA LEU A 140 -10.44 -17.27 -1.45
C LEU A 140 -10.79 -15.94 -0.74
N ALA A 141 -11.96 -15.36 -0.99
CA ALA A 141 -12.29 -14.02 -0.51
C ALA A 141 -12.17 -13.88 1.01
N GLU A 142 -12.66 -14.86 1.77
CA GLU A 142 -12.62 -14.82 3.23
C GLU A 142 -11.19 -15.03 3.77
N ALA A 143 -10.44 -15.97 3.18
CA ALA A 143 -9.04 -16.20 3.52
C ALA A 143 -8.17 -14.95 3.22
N ALA A 144 -8.46 -14.26 2.12
CA ALA A 144 -7.76 -13.03 1.75
C ALA A 144 -8.07 -11.87 2.70
N ARG A 145 -9.32 -11.74 3.17
CA ARG A 145 -9.68 -10.76 4.22
C ARG A 145 -8.98 -11.07 5.53
N ALA A 146 -8.97 -12.32 5.97
CA ALA A 146 -8.25 -12.73 7.17
C ALA A 146 -6.74 -12.45 7.06
N ALA A 147 -6.14 -12.69 5.89
CA ALA A 147 -4.74 -12.35 5.64
C ALA A 147 -4.48 -10.84 5.66
N ALA A 148 -5.37 -10.03 5.07
CA ALA A 148 -5.29 -8.57 5.14
C ALA A 148 -5.47 -8.03 6.56
N ASP A 149 -6.34 -8.64 7.37
CA ASP A 149 -6.59 -8.25 8.76
C ASP A 149 -5.36 -8.40 9.65
N ALA A 150 -4.41 -9.28 9.31
CA ALA A 150 -3.12 -9.36 10.01
C ALA A 150 -2.30 -8.07 9.87
N PHE A 151 -2.37 -7.40 8.71
CA PHE A 151 -1.77 -6.09 8.51
C PHE A 151 -2.55 -4.99 9.24
N LEU A 152 -3.88 -5.06 9.20
CA LEU A 152 -4.76 -4.05 9.80
C LEU A 152 -4.78 -4.09 11.33
N ALA A 153 -4.40 -5.19 11.95
CA ALA A 153 -4.36 -5.35 13.41
C ALA A 153 -3.23 -4.56 14.08
N ARG A 154 -2.23 -4.11 13.32
CA ARG A 154 -1.09 -3.36 13.85
C ARG A 154 -1.53 -1.96 14.33
N PRO A 155 -1.21 -1.53 15.57
CA PRO A 155 -1.72 -0.27 16.14
C PRO A 155 -1.40 0.99 15.31
N GLU A 156 -0.25 1.03 14.64
CA GLU A 156 0.11 2.15 13.77
C GLU A 156 -0.80 2.24 12.54
N VAL A 157 -1.37 1.11 12.09
CA VAL A 157 -2.31 1.01 10.97
C VAL A 157 -3.69 1.42 11.44
N GLU A 158 -3.85 2.73 11.55
CA GLU A 158 -5.10 3.36 11.98
C GLU A 158 -5.67 2.73 13.26
N GLY A 159 -4.85 2.60 14.29
CA GLY A 159 -5.26 2.15 15.62
C GLY A 159 -5.50 0.65 15.74
N GLY A 160 -5.26 -0.15 14.69
CA GLY A 160 -5.45 -1.59 14.75
C GLY A 160 -6.92 -2.05 14.70
N VAL A 161 -7.85 -1.15 14.36
CA VAL A 161 -9.30 -1.38 14.53
C VAL A 161 -10.05 -1.66 13.22
N LEU A 162 -9.41 -1.48 12.08
CA LEU A 162 -10.04 -1.68 10.78
C LEU A 162 -10.13 -3.18 10.44
N ARG A 163 -11.14 -3.54 9.64
CA ARG A 163 -11.33 -4.88 9.09
C ARG A 163 -11.47 -4.82 7.58
N ALA A 164 -10.81 -5.71 6.87
CA ALA A 164 -10.86 -5.80 5.42
C ALA A 164 -12.26 -6.24 4.96
N GLY A 165 -12.74 -5.66 3.86
CA GLY A 165 -14.05 -5.99 3.29
C GLY A 165 -14.82 -4.78 2.75
N PRO A 166 -16.08 -4.98 2.34
CA PRO A 166 -16.86 -3.95 1.65
C PRO A 166 -17.13 -2.69 2.49
N GLY A 167 -17.18 -2.83 3.82
CA GLY A 167 -17.37 -1.71 4.75
C GLY A 167 -16.07 -1.00 5.13
N PHE A 168 -14.92 -1.40 4.58
CA PHE A 168 -13.64 -0.79 4.89
C PHE A 168 -13.64 0.67 4.45
N ARG A 169 -13.29 1.55 5.39
CA ARG A 169 -13.12 2.98 5.16
C ARG A 169 -11.98 3.47 6.02
N ARG A 170 -11.06 4.22 5.41
CA ARG A 170 -9.97 4.85 6.16
C ARG A 170 -10.50 5.97 7.03
N ARG A 171 -9.73 6.29 8.06
CA ARG A 171 -9.85 7.48 8.92
C ARG A 171 -8.86 8.58 8.50
N SER A 172 -8.09 8.31 7.45
CA SER A 172 -7.15 9.23 6.81
C SER A 172 -7.45 9.39 5.31
N CYS A 173 -6.93 10.45 4.71
CA CYS A 173 -7.05 10.70 3.26
C CYS A 173 -5.69 10.53 2.58
N CYS A 174 -5.61 9.77 1.49
CA CYS A 174 -4.37 9.60 0.71
C CYS A 174 -3.90 10.86 -0.05
N LEU A 175 -4.67 11.95 -0.01
CA LEU A 175 -4.42 13.24 -0.65
C LEU A 175 -4.59 13.29 -2.17
N ILE A 176 -5.01 12.22 -2.84
CA ILE A 176 -5.15 12.20 -4.30
C ILE A 176 -6.14 13.26 -4.83
N TYR A 177 -7.18 13.59 -4.06
CA TYR A 177 -8.16 14.63 -4.39
C TYR A 177 -7.52 16.01 -4.65
N ARG A 178 -6.33 16.26 -4.07
CA ARG A 178 -5.61 17.53 -4.22
C ARG A 178 -5.02 17.71 -5.62
N ILE A 179 -4.83 16.62 -6.36
CA ILE A 179 -4.40 16.65 -7.76
C ILE A 179 -5.54 17.12 -8.66
N ALA A 180 -6.74 16.57 -8.43
CA ALA A 180 -7.92 16.89 -9.21
C ALA A 180 -8.53 18.26 -8.87
N GLY A 181 -8.10 18.89 -7.77
CA GLY A 181 -8.67 20.16 -7.29
C GLY A 181 -10.11 20.04 -6.77
N SER A 182 -10.69 18.84 -6.75
CA SER A 182 -12.07 18.58 -6.32
C SER A 182 -12.12 17.42 -5.31
N ARG A 183 -13.05 17.52 -4.35
CA ARG A 183 -13.35 16.45 -3.39
C ARG A 183 -14.22 15.32 -3.97
N GLU A 184 -14.68 15.47 -5.20
CA GLU A 184 -15.43 14.43 -5.91
C GLU A 184 -14.50 13.36 -6.49
N ALA A 185 -13.24 13.71 -6.76
CA ALA A 185 -12.22 12.80 -7.27
C ALA A 185 -11.40 12.17 -6.13
N VAL A 186 -12.06 11.32 -5.34
CA VAL A 186 -11.45 10.59 -4.21
C VAL A 186 -11.15 9.13 -4.56
N CYS A 187 -10.28 8.49 -3.79
CA CYS A 187 -10.04 7.05 -3.92
C CYS A 187 -11.19 6.22 -3.31
N GLY A 188 -11.27 4.93 -3.67
CA GLY A 188 -12.30 4.01 -3.17
C GLY A 188 -12.38 3.89 -1.64
N ASP A 189 -11.26 4.02 -0.92
CA ASP A 189 -11.24 3.91 0.55
C ASP A 189 -11.28 5.27 1.28
N CYS A 190 -11.71 6.35 0.62
CA CYS A 190 -11.52 7.70 1.15
C CYS A 190 -12.49 8.02 2.30
N ILE A 191 -11.97 8.62 3.39
CA ILE A 191 -12.80 9.22 4.45
C ILE A 191 -13.70 10.37 3.94
N LEU A 192 -13.39 10.95 2.79
CA LEU A 192 -14.18 12.06 2.23
C LEU A 192 -15.30 11.60 1.29
N ALA A 193 -15.39 10.30 1.00
CA ALA A 193 -16.48 9.78 0.19
C ALA A 193 -17.82 9.88 0.95
N SER A 194 -18.85 10.36 0.29
CA SER A 194 -20.22 10.46 0.83
C SER A 194 -20.86 9.08 0.95
#